data_AF-K2NFG0-F1
#
_entry.id   AF-K2NFG0-F1
#
_cell.length_a   1.000
_cell.length_b   1.000
_cell.length_c   1.000
_cell.angle_alpha   90.00
_cell.angle_beta   90.00
_cell.angle_gamma   90.00
#
_symmetry.space_group_name_H-M   'P 1'
#
loop_
_entity.id
_entity.type
_entity.pdbx_description
1 polymer ?
#
loop_
_entity_poly.entity_id
_entity_poly.type
_entity_poly.pdbx_seq_one_letter_code
_entity_poly.pdbx_strand_id
1 'polypeptide(L)'
;ARTHVAAVFRDAVGVLVVGGVALQSRGALYLDRLLVQTALGLCVSVEGGVAASSGSVVAFVDSEFLLCKHAVSVRGAVSVSGSAVALVRSDFASTEDYAVAFYSTVSLADGSMLLAEGNVHDGVSREMLYAAGAVAAAGSTLSFVRNRALLPRMLSAGLSLSAGAHLRVACNDAGGLVLSTAEEYAAAGFGDAGSIDAVGCDACNRDTHCYAPGTAAASMKSGVCVCVCGSGGHGEACVPVGAPALPPAAKTTPSVFVREGVTVQSVFVVPAGASEVTLRHVVLDGVSPVLYVPWMARDGVRIVVQNVSLLNGAVLYVMGGG
;
A
#
# COMPACT_ATOMS: atom_id res chain seq x y z
N ALA A 1 -3.52 8.86 16.98
CA ALA A 1 -3.91 7.48 17.26
C ALA A 1 -4.31 6.79 15.95
N ARG A 2 -4.60 5.48 15.97
CA ARG A 2 -4.86 4.64 14.79
C ARG A 2 -6.15 3.82 15.00
N THR A 3 -6.86 3.42 13.95
CA THR A 3 -8.21 2.80 14.06
C THR A 3 -8.24 1.30 14.10
N HIS A 4 -8.71 0.72 15.21
CA HIS A 4 -8.82 -0.72 15.40
C HIS A 4 -9.95 -1.35 14.58
N VAL A 5 -9.59 -2.20 13.61
CA VAL A 5 -10.46 -3.12 12.90
C VAL A 5 -10.21 -4.50 13.47
N ALA A 6 -10.82 -4.80 14.62
CA ALA A 6 -10.76 -6.12 15.22
C ALA A 6 -11.71 -7.08 14.49
N ALA A 7 -11.24 -8.28 14.17
CA ALA A 7 -12.12 -9.38 13.86
C ALA A 7 -11.68 -10.64 14.61
N VAL A 8 -12.62 -11.20 15.37
CA VAL A 8 -12.38 -12.23 16.41
C VAL A 8 -12.52 -13.67 15.87
N PHE A 9 -12.63 -13.84 14.54
CA PHE A 9 -12.82 -15.16 13.91
C PHE A 9 -11.63 -15.54 13.04
N ARG A 10 -11.32 -16.85 13.01
CA ARG A 10 -10.19 -17.46 12.28
C ARG A 10 -10.25 -17.25 10.75
N ASP A 11 -11.39 -16.84 10.19
CA ASP A 11 -11.60 -16.57 8.76
C ASP A 11 -11.94 -15.09 8.48
N ALA A 12 -11.67 -14.20 9.42
CA ALA A 12 -12.08 -12.81 9.28
C ALA A 12 -11.19 -12.03 8.31
N VAL A 13 -11.83 -11.13 7.56
CA VAL A 13 -11.16 -10.15 6.71
C VAL A 13 -11.52 -8.75 7.16
N GLY A 14 -10.52 -7.93 7.51
CA GLY A 14 -10.74 -6.55 7.96
C GLY A 14 -11.24 -5.64 6.84
N VAL A 15 -10.49 -5.59 5.74
CA VAL A 15 -10.86 -4.90 4.50
C VAL A 15 -10.86 -5.91 3.36
N LEU A 16 -12.04 -6.15 2.77
CA LEU A 16 -12.20 -7.08 1.66
C LEU A 16 -12.53 -6.32 0.38
N VAL A 17 -11.72 -6.53 -0.65
CA VAL A 17 -11.97 -6.04 -2.00
C VAL A 17 -12.22 -7.23 -2.93
N VAL A 18 -13.34 -7.26 -3.65
CA VAL A 18 -13.77 -8.39 -4.47
C VAL A 18 -14.00 -7.96 -5.92
N GLY A 19 -13.58 -8.81 -6.86
CA GLY A 19 -13.67 -8.52 -8.29
C GLY A 19 -12.57 -7.57 -8.80
N GLY A 20 -11.53 -7.38 -8.00
CA GLY A 20 -10.36 -6.57 -8.30
C GLY A 20 -10.54 -5.07 -8.09
N VAL A 21 -9.45 -4.34 -8.30
CA VAL A 21 -9.39 -2.87 -8.24
C VAL A 21 -8.90 -2.35 -9.57
N ALA A 22 -9.66 -1.45 -10.21
CA ALA A 22 -9.24 -0.74 -11.42
C ALA A 22 -9.13 0.76 -11.15
N LEU A 23 -7.91 1.29 -11.23
CA LEU A 23 -7.58 2.72 -11.12
C LEU A 23 -7.11 3.23 -12.48
N GLN A 24 -7.77 4.29 -12.96
CA GLN A 24 -7.40 4.92 -14.22
C GLN A 24 -7.46 6.44 -14.10
N SER A 25 -6.69 7.12 -14.94
CA SER A 25 -6.71 8.59 -15.06
C SER A 25 -6.57 9.28 -13.70
N ARG A 26 -5.49 8.99 -12.99
CA ARG A 26 -5.23 9.49 -11.63
C ARG A 26 -6.19 9.01 -10.55
N GLY A 27 -6.70 7.78 -10.67
CA GLY A 27 -7.48 7.14 -9.62
C GLY A 27 -6.60 6.74 -8.43
N ALA A 28 -7.14 6.73 -7.22
CA ALA A 28 -6.37 6.28 -6.05
C ALA A 28 -7.16 5.51 -5.00
N LEU A 29 -6.53 4.46 -4.47
CA LEU A 29 -6.96 3.73 -3.28
C LEU A 29 -5.95 4.00 -2.15
N TYR A 30 -6.41 4.67 -1.10
CA TYR A 30 -5.61 4.95 0.09
C TYR A 30 -6.17 4.19 1.29
N LEU A 31 -5.29 3.46 1.97
CA LEU A 31 -5.51 2.82 3.25
C LEU A 31 -4.56 3.50 4.24
N ASP A 32 -5.09 4.47 4.99
CA ASP A 32 -4.29 5.40 5.81
C ASP A 32 -4.67 5.31 7.29
N ARG A 33 -3.64 5.21 8.15
CA ARG A 33 -3.77 5.15 9.61
C ARG A 33 -4.76 4.09 10.10
N LEU A 34 -4.81 2.97 9.38
CA LEU A 34 -5.57 1.81 9.81
C LEU A 34 -4.82 1.10 10.93
N LEU A 35 -5.54 0.45 11.83
CA LEU A 35 -5.03 -0.51 12.79
C LEU A 35 -5.89 -1.76 12.62
N VAL A 36 -5.50 -2.71 11.79
CA VAL A 36 -6.33 -3.90 11.54
C VAL A 36 -5.82 -5.06 12.37
N GLN A 37 -6.69 -5.76 13.08
CA GLN A 37 -6.34 -6.94 13.86
C GLN A 37 -7.33 -8.07 13.55
N THR A 38 -6.88 -9.11 12.86
CA THR A 38 -7.70 -10.30 12.61
C THR A 38 -6.96 -11.51 13.12
N ALA A 39 -7.40 -12.12 14.23
CA ALA A 39 -6.68 -13.23 14.84
C ALA A 39 -6.60 -14.42 13.87
N LEU A 40 -5.45 -14.58 13.21
CA LEU A 40 -5.14 -15.57 12.16
C LEU A 40 -5.89 -15.36 10.81
N GLY A 41 -6.59 -14.24 10.65
CA GLY A 41 -7.34 -13.87 9.43
C GLY A 41 -6.54 -13.01 8.44
N LEU A 42 -7.18 -12.47 7.41
CA LEU A 42 -6.54 -11.53 6.48
C LEU A 42 -6.87 -10.09 6.89
N CYS A 43 -5.87 -9.26 7.15
CA CYS A 43 -6.12 -7.86 7.48
C CYS A 43 -6.75 -7.13 6.27
N VAL A 44 -6.06 -7.11 5.14
CA VAL A 44 -6.56 -6.61 3.85
C VAL A 44 -6.46 -7.72 2.81
N SER A 45 -7.56 -8.01 2.13
CA SER A 45 -7.62 -8.99 1.04
C SER A 45 -8.19 -8.35 -0.21
N VAL A 46 -7.48 -8.50 -1.33
CA VAL A 46 -7.92 -8.10 -2.67
C VAL A 46 -8.07 -9.34 -3.53
N GLU A 47 -9.30 -9.68 -3.86
CA GLU A 47 -9.67 -10.82 -4.69
C GLU A 47 -10.02 -10.33 -6.10
N GLY A 48 -9.32 -10.81 -7.12
CA GLY A 48 -9.50 -10.41 -8.52
C GLY A 48 -8.38 -9.53 -9.09
N GLY A 49 -7.34 -9.22 -8.32
CA GLY A 49 -6.17 -8.48 -8.78
C GLY A 49 -6.30 -6.95 -8.70
N VAL A 50 -5.27 -6.25 -9.16
CA VAL A 50 -5.16 -4.78 -9.14
C VAL A 50 -4.63 -4.30 -10.48
N ALA A 51 -5.32 -3.34 -11.10
CA ALA A 51 -4.88 -2.64 -12.28
C ALA A 51 -4.82 -1.14 -11.99
N ALA A 52 -3.63 -0.54 -12.07
CA ALA A 52 -3.43 0.89 -11.88
C ALA A 52 -2.73 1.49 -13.11
N SER A 53 -3.35 2.50 -13.72
CA SER A 53 -2.83 3.10 -14.95
C SER A 53 -2.97 4.63 -14.96
N SER A 54 -2.17 5.28 -15.81
CA SER A 54 -2.31 6.72 -16.11
C SER A 54 -2.22 7.63 -14.88
N GLY A 55 -1.13 7.50 -14.11
CA GLY A 55 -0.86 8.32 -12.94
C GLY A 55 -1.72 7.95 -11.73
N SER A 56 -2.09 6.69 -11.57
CA SER A 56 -2.91 6.19 -10.44
C SER A 56 -2.06 5.71 -9.27
N VAL A 57 -2.67 5.53 -8.09
CA VAL A 57 -1.95 5.12 -6.86
C VAL A 57 -2.73 4.12 -6.02
N VAL A 58 -2.08 3.03 -5.60
CA VAL A 58 -2.51 2.21 -4.46
C VAL A 58 -1.54 2.46 -3.32
N ALA A 59 -2.01 2.95 -2.17
CA ALA A 59 -1.15 3.31 -1.06
C ALA A 59 -1.66 2.78 0.28
N PHE A 60 -0.76 2.19 1.04
CA PHE A 60 -0.93 1.83 2.45
C PHE A 60 0.04 2.70 3.25
N VAL A 61 -0.49 3.53 4.12
CA VAL A 61 0.29 4.57 4.79
C VAL A 61 -0.02 4.57 6.28
N ASP A 62 1.03 4.67 7.11
CA ASP A 62 0.93 4.88 8.56
C ASP A 62 0.03 3.84 9.28
N SER A 63 -0.07 2.62 8.74
CA SER A 63 -1.04 1.61 9.19
C SER A 63 -0.39 0.52 10.05
N GLU A 64 -1.10 0.03 11.07
CA GLU A 64 -0.72 -1.12 11.90
C GLU A 64 -1.57 -2.34 11.54
N PHE A 65 -0.96 -3.51 11.46
CA PHE A 65 -1.61 -4.77 11.14
C PHE A 65 -1.18 -5.80 12.19
N LEU A 66 -2.09 -6.26 13.05
CA LEU A 66 -1.77 -7.11 14.20
C LEU A 66 -2.37 -8.51 14.06
N LEU A 67 -1.56 -9.54 14.33
CA LEU A 67 -1.99 -10.94 14.45
C LEU A 67 -2.67 -11.52 13.20
N CYS A 68 -2.47 -10.88 12.05
CA CYS A 68 -3.03 -11.30 10.77
C CYS A 68 -2.18 -12.42 10.15
N LYS A 69 -2.81 -13.34 9.42
CA LYS A 69 -2.08 -14.25 8.54
C LYS A 69 -1.27 -13.48 7.51
N HIS A 70 -1.92 -12.55 6.82
CA HIS A 70 -1.29 -11.55 5.96
C HIS A 70 -1.85 -10.17 6.31
N ALA A 71 -0.97 -9.17 6.42
CA ALA A 71 -1.39 -7.77 6.53
C ALA A 71 -2.09 -7.32 5.24
N VAL A 72 -1.49 -7.66 4.09
CA VAL A 72 -2.04 -7.40 2.76
C VAL A 72 -1.92 -8.66 1.92
N SER A 73 -3.01 -9.14 1.35
CA SER A 73 -3.05 -10.29 0.45
C SER A 73 -3.75 -9.91 -0.84
N VAL A 74 -3.12 -10.13 -1.98
CA VAL A 74 -3.71 -9.92 -3.31
C VAL A 74 -3.76 -11.24 -4.05
N ARG A 75 -4.97 -11.69 -4.40
CA ARG A 75 -5.24 -12.85 -5.25
C ARG A 75 -5.65 -12.36 -6.64
N GLY A 76 -4.80 -12.63 -7.62
CA GLY A 76 -4.94 -12.13 -8.99
C GLY A 76 -3.73 -11.29 -9.40
N ALA A 77 -3.63 -10.98 -10.69
CA ALA A 77 -2.49 -10.23 -11.22
C ALA A 77 -2.50 -8.78 -10.71
N VAL A 78 -1.30 -8.25 -10.47
CA VAL A 78 -1.10 -6.82 -10.22
C VAL A 78 -0.44 -6.21 -11.45
N SER A 79 -1.07 -5.21 -12.06
CA SER A 79 -0.56 -4.51 -13.23
C SER A 79 -0.57 -3.00 -13.00
N VAL A 80 0.61 -2.41 -13.09
CA VAL A 80 0.85 -0.99 -12.80
C VAL A 80 1.56 -0.39 -14.01
N SER A 81 0.95 0.61 -14.65
CA SER A 81 1.52 1.32 -15.82
C SER A 81 1.45 2.83 -15.59
N GLY A 82 2.59 3.52 -15.69
CA GLY A 82 2.73 4.94 -15.36
C GLY A 82 2.11 5.32 -14.02
N SER A 83 2.19 4.44 -13.01
CA SER A 83 1.44 4.53 -11.75
C SER A 83 2.27 4.04 -10.57
N ALA A 84 1.76 4.15 -9.34
CA ALA A 84 2.51 3.79 -8.14
C ALA A 84 1.76 2.83 -7.20
N VAL A 85 2.50 1.93 -6.58
CA VAL A 85 2.10 1.18 -5.38
C VAL A 85 3.02 1.59 -4.25
N ALA A 86 2.47 2.03 -3.12
CA ALA A 86 3.23 2.54 -1.99
C ALA A 86 2.83 1.83 -0.68
N LEU A 87 3.84 1.33 0.05
CA LEU A 87 3.75 0.80 1.40
C LEU A 87 4.66 1.66 2.27
N VAL A 88 4.09 2.56 3.06
CA VAL A 88 4.84 3.61 3.74
C VAL A 88 4.53 3.58 5.24
N ARG A 89 5.58 3.49 6.07
CA ARG A 89 5.49 3.56 7.54
C ARG A 89 4.42 2.66 8.15
N SER A 90 4.32 1.44 7.64
CA SER A 90 3.34 0.46 8.14
C SER A 90 4.01 -0.58 9.03
N ASP A 91 3.32 -0.96 10.11
CA ASP A 91 3.77 -1.95 11.07
C ASP A 91 3.00 -3.27 10.84
N PHE A 92 3.72 -4.32 10.48
CA PHE A 92 3.21 -5.67 10.27
C PHE A 92 3.56 -6.54 11.48
N ALA A 93 2.71 -6.43 12.51
CA ALA A 93 2.93 -6.99 13.82
C ALA A 93 2.39 -8.43 13.96
N SER A 94 3.27 -9.37 14.32
CA SER A 94 2.98 -10.77 14.58
C SER A 94 2.21 -11.45 13.46
N THR A 95 2.67 -11.29 12.20
CA THR A 95 2.02 -12.01 11.09
C THR A 95 2.37 -13.49 11.12
N GLU A 96 1.38 -14.35 10.92
CA GLU A 96 1.55 -15.82 10.98
C GLU A 96 2.18 -16.41 9.72
N ASP A 97 2.19 -15.62 8.64
CA ASP A 97 2.75 -15.95 7.34
C ASP A 97 3.43 -14.66 6.81
N TYR A 98 3.55 -14.49 5.49
CA TYR A 98 4.11 -13.25 4.90
C TYR A 98 3.32 -12.00 5.29
N ALA A 99 3.96 -10.85 5.50
CA ALA A 99 3.21 -9.61 5.77
C ALA A 99 2.42 -9.15 4.53
N VAL A 100 3.08 -9.09 3.38
CA VAL A 100 2.46 -8.75 2.09
C VAL A 100 2.59 -9.94 1.15
N ALA A 101 1.47 -10.47 0.66
CA ALA A 101 1.43 -11.65 -0.19
C ALA A 101 0.73 -11.36 -1.53
N PHE A 102 1.48 -11.49 -2.63
CA PHE A 102 0.94 -11.50 -3.99
C PHE A 102 0.86 -12.95 -4.48
N TYR A 103 -0.35 -13.47 -4.70
CA TYR A 103 -0.55 -14.84 -5.18
C TYR A 103 -0.50 -14.98 -6.71
N SER A 104 0.05 -13.98 -7.40
CA SER A 104 0.22 -13.97 -8.86
C SER A 104 1.42 -13.08 -9.24
N THR A 105 1.56 -12.80 -10.53
CA THR A 105 2.59 -11.89 -11.07
C THR A 105 2.26 -10.44 -10.70
N VAL A 106 3.29 -9.69 -10.33
CA VAL A 106 3.26 -8.23 -10.19
C VAL A 106 4.02 -7.63 -11.36
N SER A 107 3.39 -6.77 -12.14
CA SER A 107 3.96 -6.17 -13.36
C SER A 107 3.95 -4.66 -13.28
N LEU A 108 5.11 -4.04 -13.50
CA LEU A 108 5.32 -2.60 -13.51
C LEU A 108 5.87 -2.17 -14.87
N ALA A 109 5.22 -1.19 -15.49
CA ALA A 109 5.60 -0.65 -16.80
C ALA A 109 5.53 0.89 -16.82
N ASP A 110 6.14 1.49 -17.84
CA ASP A 110 5.97 2.90 -18.22
C ASP A 110 6.30 3.91 -17.10
N GLY A 111 7.43 3.74 -16.40
CA GLY A 111 7.83 4.63 -15.32
C GLY A 111 7.05 4.41 -14.02
N SER A 112 6.50 3.20 -13.83
CA SER A 112 5.81 2.83 -12.59
C SER A 112 6.76 2.64 -11.43
N MET A 113 6.21 2.65 -10.21
CA MET A 113 6.99 2.43 -9.00
C MET A 113 6.28 1.51 -8.00
N LEU A 114 7.03 0.58 -7.41
CA LEU A 114 6.69 -0.05 -6.13
C LEU A 114 7.62 0.56 -5.08
N LEU A 115 7.06 1.31 -4.13
CA LEU A 115 7.79 1.93 -3.03
C LEU A 115 7.41 1.24 -1.72
N ALA A 116 8.38 0.63 -1.06
CA ALA A 116 8.27 0.16 0.32
C ALA A 116 9.23 0.98 1.19
N GLU A 117 8.71 1.90 1.99
CA GLU A 117 9.54 2.78 2.82
C GLU A 117 9.12 2.77 4.30
N GLY A 118 10.10 2.55 5.19
CA GLY A 118 9.91 2.70 6.62
C GLY A 118 8.98 1.67 7.26
N ASN A 119 8.75 0.51 6.63
CA ASN A 119 7.86 -0.51 7.17
C ASN A 119 8.59 -1.39 8.18
N VAL A 120 7.87 -1.90 9.17
CA VAL A 120 8.40 -2.82 10.18
C VAL A 120 7.65 -4.15 10.07
N HIS A 121 8.38 -5.26 10.04
CA HIS A 121 7.83 -6.61 10.08
C HIS A 121 8.52 -7.41 11.17
N ASP A 122 7.75 -7.74 12.21
CA ASP A 122 8.23 -8.52 13.35
C ASP A 122 7.67 -9.97 13.37
N GLY A 123 7.05 -10.40 12.27
CA GLY A 123 6.65 -11.78 12.08
C GLY A 123 7.87 -12.69 11.98
N VAL A 124 7.82 -13.84 12.67
CA VAL A 124 8.92 -14.83 12.69
C VAL A 124 8.68 -16.01 11.75
N SER A 125 7.48 -16.13 11.18
CA SER A 125 7.08 -17.29 10.38
C SER A 125 7.62 -17.28 8.96
N ARG A 126 7.61 -16.11 8.30
CA ARG A 126 7.95 -15.92 6.88
C ARG A 126 8.49 -14.52 6.65
N GLU A 127 9.00 -14.23 5.45
CA GLU A 127 9.55 -12.92 5.07
C GLU A 127 8.47 -11.80 4.96
N MET A 128 8.90 -10.55 4.88
CA MET A 128 8.01 -9.38 4.81
C MET A 128 7.15 -9.39 3.53
N LEU A 129 7.75 -9.64 2.36
CA LEU A 129 7.03 -9.61 1.08
C LEU A 129 7.23 -10.90 0.30
N TYR A 130 6.12 -11.45 -0.21
CA TYR A 130 6.06 -12.63 -1.04
C TYR A 130 5.34 -12.37 -2.35
N ALA A 131 5.86 -12.96 -3.43
CA ALA A 131 5.16 -13.08 -4.69
C ALA A 131 5.26 -14.52 -5.21
N ALA A 132 4.11 -15.13 -5.49
CA ALA A 132 4.03 -16.45 -6.10
C ALA A 132 4.53 -16.45 -7.55
N GLY A 133 4.25 -15.35 -8.27
CA GLY A 133 4.84 -15.06 -9.58
C GLY A 133 6.06 -14.16 -9.48
N ALA A 134 6.60 -13.74 -10.62
CA ALA A 134 7.65 -12.74 -10.65
C ALA A 134 7.10 -11.35 -10.30
N VAL A 135 7.93 -10.54 -9.64
CA VAL A 135 7.80 -9.08 -9.65
C VAL A 135 8.61 -8.57 -10.85
N ALA A 136 7.90 -8.31 -11.94
CA ALA A 136 8.46 -7.90 -13.21
C ALA A 136 8.40 -6.37 -13.35
N ALA A 137 9.52 -5.76 -13.69
CA ALA A 137 9.64 -4.34 -13.95
C ALA A 137 10.23 -4.09 -15.35
N ALA A 138 9.60 -3.19 -16.10
CA ALA A 138 10.05 -2.69 -17.39
C ALA A 138 9.99 -1.17 -17.39
N GLY A 139 11.14 -0.51 -17.61
CA GLY A 139 11.23 0.95 -17.51
C GLY A 139 10.69 1.51 -16.18
N SER A 140 10.80 0.76 -15.09
CA SER A 140 10.09 1.00 -13.82
C SER A 140 10.98 0.73 -12.61
N THR A 141 10.61 1.28 -11.44
CA THR A 141 11.45 1.23 -10.24
C THR A 141 10.81 0.37 -9.14
N LEU A 142 11.59 -0.55 -8.60
CA LEU A 142 11.31 -1.20 -7.31
C LEU A 142 12.19 -0.51 -6.27
N SER A 143 11.60 0.08 -5.22
CA SER A 143 12.35 0.76 -4.18
C SER A 143 12.02 0.26 -2.79
N PHE A 144 13.05 -0.08 -2.03
CA PHE A 144 12.93 -0.56 -0.65
C PHE A 144 13.87 0.24 0.25
N VAL A 145 13.31 1.01 1.16
CA VAL A 145 14.06 1.99 1.94
C VAL A 145 13.68 1.91 3.42
N ARG A 146 14.67 1.82 4.33
CA ARG A 146 14.46 1.89 5.78
C ARG A 146 13.42 0.90 6.32
N ASN A 147 13.20 -0.22 5.63
CA ASN A 147 12.33 -1.27 6.14
C ASN A 147 13.10 -2.10 7.16
N ARG A 148 12.41 -2.64 8.16
CA ARG A 148 12.98 -3.55 9.17
C ARG A 148 12.24 -4.87 9.16
N ALA A 149 12.97 -5.98 9.07
CA ALA A 149 12.45 -7.34 9.20
C ALA A 149 13.26 -8.12 10.24
N LEU A 150 12.56 -8.88 11.10
CA LEU A 150 13.24 -9.75 12.07
C LEU A 150 13.99 -10.92 11.42
N LEU A 151 13.58 -11.36 10.23
CA LEU A 151 14.25 -12.44 9.53
C LEU A 151 15.43 -11.93 8.70
N PRO A 152 16.49 -12.72 8.50
CA PRO A 152 17.61 -12.37 7.62
C PRO A 152 17.22 -12.16 6.16
N ARG A 153 16.05 -12.68 5.74
CA ARG A 153 15.46 -12.43 4.43
C ARG A 153 14.23 -11.54 4.57
N MET A 154 14.12 -10.55 3.68
CA MET A 154 12.96 -9.65 3.61
C MET A 154 12.02 -10.03 2.46
N LEU A 155 12.56 -10.64 1.40
CA LEU A 155 11.85 -10.93 0.17
C LEU A 155 11.85 -12.42 -0.16
N SER A 156 10.67 -12.91 -0.50
CA SER A 156 10.43 -14.24 -1.03
C SER A 156 9.72 -14.12 -2.38
N ALA A 157 10.43 -13.56 -3.36
CA ALA A 157 9.91 -13.28 -4.69
C ALA A 157 11.02 -13.40 -5.74
N GLY A 158 10.68 -13.86 -6.94
CA GLY A 158 11.55 -13.73 -8.11
C GLY A 158 11.44 -12.33 -8.68
N LEU A 159 12.55 -11.61 -8.82
CA LEU A 159 12.58 -10.30 -9.46
C LEU A 159 13.00 -10.42 -10.92
N SER A 160 12.25 -9.80 -11.83
CA SER A 160 12.55 -9.78 -13.26
C SER A 160 12.67 -8.33 -13.71
N LEU A 161 13.91 -7.87 -13.87
CA LEU A 161 14.23 -6.51 -14.28
C LEU A 161 14.59 -6.52 -15.76
N SER A 162 13.83 -5.77 -16.57
CA SER A 162 14.10 -5.59 -18.00
C SER A 162 14.69 -4.20 -18.29
N ALA A 163 14.93 -3.87 -19.56
CA ALA A 163 15.60 -2.62 -19.94
C ALA A 163 14.94 -1.39 -19.29
N GLY A 164 15.76 -0.55 -18.66
CA GLY A 164 15.32 0.66 -17.94
C GLY A 164 14.63 0.41 -16.60
N ALA A 165 14.57 -0.84 -16.12
CA ALA A 165 14.10 -1.13 -14.78
C ALA A 165 15.23 -0.98 -13.74
N HIS A 166 14.86 -0.54 -12.54
CA HIS A 166 15.80 -0.29 -11.46
C HIS A 166 15.31 -0.93 -10.16
N LEU A 167 16.21 -1.61 -9.46
CA LEU A 167 16.00 -2.03 -8.08
C LEU A 167 16.86 -1.17 -7.16
N ARG A 168 16.22 -0.27 -6.42
CA ARG A 168 16.85 0.72 -5.54
C ARG A 168 16.64 0.31 -4.10
N VAL A 169 17.73 0.25 -3.33
CA VAL A 169 17.66 -0.16 -1.93
C VAL A 169 18.50 0.75 -1.06
N ALA A 170 17.99 1.08 0.13
CA ALA A 170 18.71 1.94 1.07
C ALA A 170 18.34 1.65 2.52
N CYS A 171 19.35 1.42 3.37
CA CYS A 171 19.19 1.42 4.82
C CYS A 171 18.13 0.45 5.38
N ASN A 172 17.91 -0.70 4.74
CA ASN A 172 17.02 -1.71 5.28
C ASN A 172 17.73 -2.52 6.38
N ASP A 173 16.98 -3.05 7.33
CA ASP A 173 17.44 -3.92 8.40
C ASP A 173 16.80 -5.30 8.22
N ALA A 174 17.62 -6.34 8.08
CA ALA A 174 17.16 -7.71 7.97
C ALA A 174 17.93 -8.58 8.98
N GLY A 175 17.21 -9.24 9.88
CA GLY A 175 17.84 -10.10 10.89
C GLY A 175 18.69 -9.34 11.91
N GLY A 176 18.41 -8.06 12.14
CA GLY A 176 19.20 -7.19 13.01
C GLY A 176 20.48 -6.66 12.37
N LEU A 177 20.65 -6.82 11.06
CA LEU A 177 21.75 -6.27 10.28
C LEU A 177 21.24 -5.16 9.37
N VAL A 178 21.79 -3.95 9.51
CA VAL A 178 21.58 -2.86 8.56
C VAL A 178 22.36 -3.16 7.28
N LEU A 179 21.63 -3.39 6.19
CA LEU A 179 22.15 -3.77 4.88
C LEU A 179 22.72 -2.57 4.14
N SER A 180 23.94 -2.74 3.62
CA SER A 180 24.76 -1.69 3.01
C SER A 180 25.33 -2.06 1.65
N THR A 181 25.53 -3.35 1.34
CA THR A 181 26.08 -3.81 0.05
C THR A 181 25.07 -4.59 -0.78
N ALA A 182 25.30 -4.67 -2.09
CA ALA A 182 24.46 -5.43 -3.01
C ALA A 182 24.41 -6.94 -2.64
N GLU A 183 25.52 -7.50 -2.15
CA GLU A 183 25.58 -8.91 -1.71
C GLU A 183 24.73 -9.17 -0.47
N GLU A 184 24.74 -8.24 0.50
CA GLU A 184 23.88 -8.31 1.69
C GLU A 184 22.40 -8.24 1.30
N TYR A 185 22.03 -7.37 0.35
CA TYR A 185 20.68 -7.31 -0.20
C TYR A 185 20.31 -8.59 -0.99
N ALA A 186 21.22 -9.11 -1.82
CA ALA A 186 20.98 -10.37 -2.53
C ALA A 186 20.71 -11.52 -1.55
N ALA A 187 21.49 -11.63 -0.47
CA ALA A 187 21.26 -12.60 0.60
C ALA A 187 19.91 -12.39 1.31
N ALA A 188 19.47 -11.13 1.46
CA ALA A 188 18.16 -10.78 2.01
C ALA A 188 16.97 -11.04 1.05
N GLY A 189 17.22 -11.58 -0.15
CA GLY A 189 16.19 -12.02 -1.10
C GLY A 189 15.90 -11.05 -2.24
N PHE A 190 16.73 -10.02 -2.44
CA PHE A 190 16.56 -9.00 -3.48
C PHE A 190 17.06 -9.42 -4.88
N GLY A 191 17.31 -10.72 -5.11
CA GLY A 191 17.74 -11.23 -6.41
C GLY A 191 19.25 -11.17 -6.62
N ASP A 192 19.67 -10.91 -7.86
CA ASP A 192 21.09 -10.90 -8.24
C ASP A 192 21.76 -9.57 -7.87
N ALA A 193 22.87 -9.64 -7.11
CA ALA A 193 23.65 -8.49 -6.64
C ALA A 193 24.06 -7.55 -7.79
N GLY A 194 24.35 -8.08 -8.98
CA GLY A 194 24.72 -7.26 -10.14
C GLY A 194 23.61 -6.35 -10.66
N SER A 195 22.37 -6.54 -10.21
CA SER A 195 21.19 -5.76 -10.60
C SER A 195 20.68 -4.81 -9.51
N ILE A 196 21.36 -4.76 -8.36
CA ILE A 196 20.94 -4.01 -7.18
C ILE A 196 21.67 -2.67 -7.09
N ASP A 197 20.92 -1.58 -7.16
CA ASP A 197 21.41 -0.22 -6.91
C ASP A 197 21.30 0.08 -5.39
N ALA A 198 22.30 -0.34 -4.61
CA ALA A 198 22.38 -0.07 -3.18
C ALA A 198 23.00 1.31 -2.89
N VAL A 199 22.34 2.11 -2.05
CA VAL A 199 22.86 3.41 -1.57
C VAL A 199 22.89 3.46 -0.04
N GLY A 200 23.84 4.23 0.50
CA GLY A 200 24.03 4.36 1.94
C GLY A 200 22.87 5.08 2.66
N CYS A 201 22.76 4.88 3.97
CA CYS A 201 21.70 5.47 4.81
C CYS A 201 21.63 7.01 4.78
N ASP A 202 22.77 7.66 4.52
CA ASP A 202 22.88 9.13 4.45
C ASP A 202 22.57 9.69 3.06
N ALA A 203 22.32 8.82 2.08
CA ALA A 203 21.88 9.25 0.76
C ALA A 203 20.41 9.69 0.79
N CYS A 204 20.11 10.71 -0.01
CA CYS A 204 18.75 11.10 -0.32
C CYS A 204 18.69 11.48 -1.78
N ASN A 205 18.19 10.55 -2.59
CA ASN A 205 17.90 10.76 -3.99
C ASN A 205 16.41 10.54 -4.22
N ARG A 206 15.82 11.38 -5.08
CA ARG A 206 14.41 11.29 -5.48
C ARG A 206 14.07 9.96 -6.14
N ASP A 207 15.02 9.29 -6.76
CA ASP A 207 14.76 8.03 -7.47
C ASP A 207 14.75 6.80 -6.54
N THR A 208 15.19 6.98 -5.30
CA THR A 208 15.20 5.93 -4.27
C THR A 208 14.12 6.20 -3.23
N HIS A 209 14.02 7.42 -2.71
CA HIS A 209 13.11 7.75 -1.60
C HIS A 209 11.76 8.30 -2.03
N CYS A 210 11.58 8.65 -3.31
CA CYS A 210 10.39 9.34 -3.77
C CYS A 210 9.86 8.69 -5.04
N TYR A 211 8.63 9.03 -5.40
CA TYR A 211 8.12 8.80 -6.74
C TYR A 211 8.77 9.80 -7.71
N ALA A 212 9.84 9.36 -8.38
CA ALA A 212 10.66 10.22 -9.22
C ALA A 212 9.87 11.05 -10.26
N PRO A 213 8.86 10.51 -10.97
CA PRO A 213 8.09 11.30 -11.94
C PRO A 213 7.31 12.46 -11.31
N GLY A 214 6.93 12.36 -10.04
CA GLY A 214 6.26 13.42 -9.28
C GLY A 214 7.20 14.32 -8.48
N THR A 215 8.52 14.08 -8.51
CA THR A 215 9.48 14.72 -7.60
C THR A 215 10.37 15.73 -8.33
N ALA A 216 10.35 16.98 -7.87
CA ALA A 216 11.22 18.04 -8.39
C ALA A 216 12.64 17.97 -7.81
N ALA A 217 12.76 17.75 -6.50
CA ALA A 217 14.03 17.63 -5.80
C ALA A 217 13.91 16.73 -4.57
N ALA A 218 15.02 16.19 -4.09
CA ALA A 218 15.09 15.50 -2.80
C ALA A 218 16.32 15.97 -2.05
N SER A 219 16.22 16.09 -0.72
CA SER A 219 17.32 16.55 0.13
C SER A 219 17.22 15.96 1.53
N MET A 220 18.36 15.66 2.15
CA MET A 220 18.40 15.28 3.56
C MET A 220 18.03 16.47 4.45
N LYS A 221 17.08 16.27 5.36
CA LYS A 221 16.73 17.21 6.43
C LYS A 221 16.64 16.45 7.75
N SER A 222 17.48 16.81 8.71
CA SER A 222 17.50 16.20 10.05
C SER A 222 17.58 14.67 10.05
N GLY A 223 18.39 14.09 9.15
CA GLY A 223 18.54 12.63 9.03
C GLY A 223 17.41 11.91 8.27
N VAL A 224 16.41 12.64 7.78
CA VAL A 224 15.30 12.10 6.99
C VAL A 224 15.38 12.63 5.56
N CYS A 225 15.13 11.78 4.57
CA CYS A 225 15.05 12.23 3.19
C CYS A 225 13.71 12.92 2.97
N VAL A 226 13.74 14.16 2.47
CA VAL A 226 12.55 14.95 2.20
C VAL A 226 12.42 15.19 0.71
N CYS A 227 11.29 14.75 0.15
CA CYS A 227 10.93 14.95 -1.25
C CYS A 227 10.23 16.31 -1.41
N VAL A 228 10.67 17.09 -2.39
CA VAL A 228 10.00 18.30 -2.86
C VAL A 228 9.25 17.95 -4.13
N CYS A 229 7.92 17.97 -4.07
CA CYS A 229 7.09 17.54 -5.18
C CYS A 229 7.08 18.58 -6.31
N GLY A 230 7.10 18.08 -7.54
CA GLY A 230 6.88 18.87 -8.74
C GLY A 230 5.40 18.98 -9.06
N SER A 231 5.09 19.41 -10.28
CA SER A 231 3.72 19.50 -10.77
C SER A 231 3.04 18.12 -10.75
N GLY A 232 2.00 17.98 -9.95
CA GLY A 232 1.19 16.77 -9.88
C GLY A 232 1.72 15.66 -8.98
N GLY A 233 2.83 15.86 -8.26
CA GLY A 233 3.25 14.98 -7.17
C GLY A 233 2.61 15.42 -5.85
N HIS A 234 2.24 14.47 -5.00
CA HIS A 234 1.52 14.74 -3.75
C HIS A 234 2.08 13.94 -2.56
N GLY A 235 1.97 14.53 -1.36
CA GLY A 235 2.40 13.91 -0.11
C GLY A 235 3.92 13.80 0.02
N GLU A 236 4.38 13.06 1.03
CA GLU A 236 5.81 12.98 1.38
C GLU A 236 6.65 12.21 0.36
N ALA A 237 6.05 11.24 -0.34
CA ALA A 237 6.70 10.49 -1.40
C ALA A 237 6.42 11.06 -2.81
N CYS A 238 5.72 12.19 -2.92
CA CYS A 238 5.35 12.84 -4.20
C CYS A 238 4.63 11.93 -5.20
N VAL A 239 3.79 11.04 -4.69
CA VAL A 239 3.01 10.09 -5.48
C VAL A 239 1.98 10.78 -6.38
N PRO A 240 1.50 10.14 -7.47
CA PRO A 240 0.64 10.76 -8.47
C PRO A 240 -0.66 11.39 -7.96
N VAL A 241 -1.24 10.92 -6.86
CA VAL A 241 -2.52 11.41 -6.32
C VAL A 241 -2.34 11.69 -4.84
N GLY A 242 -2.91 12.77 -4.31
CA GLY A 242 -2.80 13.12 -2.90
C GLY A 242 -3.92 12.56 -2.04
N ALA A 243 -3.70 12.53 -0.72
CA ALA A 243 -4.79 12.40 0.23
C ALA A 243 -5.75 13.61 0.08
N PRO A 244 -7.08 13.40 0.04
CA PRO A 244 -8.04 14.48 -0.02
C PRO A 244 -8.13 15.22 1.32
N ALA A 245 -8.52 16.49 1.29
CA ALA A 245 -8.89 17.22 2.50
C ALA A 245 -10.13 16.58 3.14
N LEU A 246 -10.07 16.30 4.44
CA LEU A 246 -11.14 15.58 5.12
C LEU A 246 -12.31 16.50 5.47
N PRO A 247 -13.54 16.14 5.11
CA PRO A 247 -14.73 16.82 5.63
C PRO A 247 -14.93 16.53 7.13
N PRO A 248 -15.62 17.42 7.87
CA PRO A 248 -15.95 17.17 9.27
C PRO A 248 -16.75 15.88 9.44
N ALA A 249 -16.40 15.06 10.43
CA ALA A 249 -17.12 13.81 10.70
C ALA A 249 -18.58 14.12 11.08
N ALA A 250 -19.53 13.68 10.24
CA ALA A 250 -20.96 13.81 10.52
C ALA A 250 -21.35 12.81 11.63
N LYS A 251 -21.90 13.31 12.73
CA LYS A 251 -22.47 12.50 13.82
C LYS A 251 -23.88 12.04 13.44
N THR A 252 -24.01 10.94 12.71
CA THR A 252 -25.31 10.24 12.54
C THR A 252 -25.12 8.73 12.43
N THR A 253 -26.18 8.01 12.78
CA THR A 253 -26.15 6.63 13.28
C THR A 253 -26.83 5.62 12.35
N PRO A 254 -26.24 5.23 11.19
CA PRO A 254 -26.56 3.95 10.58
C PRO A 254 -25.48 2.92 10.93
N SER A 255 -25.89 1.72 11.36
CA SER A 255 -25.00 0.57 11.56
C SER A 255 -24.47 -0.01 10.24
N VAL A 256 -25.16 0.22 9.12
CA VAL A 256 -24.80 -0.31 7.80
C VAL A 256 -24.86 0.79 6.76
N PHE A 257 -23.80 0.93 5.96
CA PHE A 257 -23.74 1.83 4.81
C PHE A 257 -23.58 1.02 3.53
N VAL A 258 -24.54 1.10 2.60
CA VAL A 258 -24.45 0.41 1.30
C VAL A 258 -24.60 1.41 0.16
N ARG A 259 -23.72 1.30 -0.84
CA ARG A 259 -23.89 1.91 -2.16
C ARG A 259 -23.75 0.85 -3.23
N GLU A 260 -24.74 0.77 -4.11
CA GLU A 260 -24.77 -0.25 -5.14
C GLU A 260 -25.24 0.28 -6.48
N GLY A 261 -24.56 -0.13 -7.57
CA GLY A 261 -25.04 0.05 -8.94
C GLY A 261 -25.12 1.52 -9.39
N VAL A 262 -24.30 2.38 -8.79
CA VAL A 262 -24.36 3.84 -8.99
C VAL A 262 -23.05 4.39 -9.53
N THR A 263 -23.17 5.43 -10.37
CA THR A 263 -22.05 6.32 -10.66
C THR A 263 -22.13 7.52 -9.74
N VAL A 264 -21.05 7.81 -9.02
CA VAL A 264 -20.98 8.88 -8.04
C VAL A 264 -20.10 9.99 -8.58
N GLN A 265 -20.69 11.18 -8.68
CA GLN A 265 -20.04 12.42 -9.14
C GLN A 265 -20.05 13.50 -8.04
N SER A 266 -20.48 13.15 -6.81
CA SER A 266 -20.34 13.99 -5.62
C SER A 266 -19.66 13.24 -4.48
N VAL A 267 -18.83 13.93 -3.69
CA VAL A 267 -18.20 13.37 -2.49
C VAL A 267 -19.26 12.87 -1.50
N PHE A 268 -19.04 11.70 -0.91
CA PHE A 268 -19.79 11.22 0.24
C PHE A 268 -18.84 10.78 1.35
N VAL A 269 -19.36 10.85 2.57
CA VAL A 269 -18.65 10.44 3.79
C VAL A 269 -19.47 9.35 4.45
N VAL A 270 -18.82 8.25 4.81
CA VAL A 270 -19.50 7.22 5.59
C VAL A 270 -19.70 7.71 7.02
N PRO A 271 -20.94 7.66 7.56
CA PRO A 271 -21.21 8.17 8.90
C PRO A 271 -20.44 7.42 9.98
N ALA A 272 -20.14 8.12 11.07
CA ALA A 272 -19.44 7.51 12.19
C ALA A 272 -20.32 6.45 12.89
N GLY A 273 -19.77 5.26 13.13
CA GLY A 273 -20.46 4.16 13.83
C GLY A 273 -21.04 3.08 12.91
N ALA A 274 -20.79 3.17 11.59
CA ALA A 274 -21.07 2.05 10.68
C ALA A 274 -20.22 0.83 11.06
N SER A 275 -20.88 -0.30 11.34
CA SER A 275 -20.25 -1.61 11.55
C SER A 275 -20.06 -2.37 10.23
N GLU A 276 -20.78 -1.98 9.17
CA GLU A 276 -20.61 -2.54 7.83
C GLU A 276 -20.67 -1.44 6.76
N VAL A 277 -19.72 -1.48 5.82
CA VAL A 277 -19.64 -0.55 4.69
C VAL A 277 -19.45 -1.35 3.41
N THR A 278 -20.43 -1.30 2.52
CA THR A 278 -20.43 -2.05 1.27
C THR A 278 -20.57 -1.12 0.07
N LEU A 279 -19.56 -1.10 -0.81
CA LEU A 279 -19.60 -0.46 -2.12
C LEU A 279 -19.62 -1.55 -3.19
N ARG A 280 -20.68 -1.65 -4.00
CA ARG A 280 -20.84 -2.74 -4.97
C ARG A 280 -21.21 -2.22 -6.36
N HIS A 281 -20.46 -2.55 -7.40
CA HIS A 281 -20.70 -2.04 -8.77
C HIS A 281 -20.79 -0.50 -8.80
N VAL A 282 -19.84 0.17 -8.13
CA VAL A 282 -19.80 1.63 -8.01
C VAL A 282 -18.71 2.20 -8.92
N VAL A 283 -19.05 3.23 -9.68
CA VAL A 283 -18.07 4.04 -10.42
C VAL A 283 -17.92 5.37 -9.72
N LEU A 284 -16.71 5.70 -9.27
CA LEU A 284 -16.37 7.00 -8.70
C LEU A 284 -15.64 7.78 -9.79
N ASP A 285 -16.18 8.93 -10.16
CA ASP A 285 -15.70 9.72 -11.31
C ASP A 285 -15.48 11.17 -10.88
N GLY A 286 -14.22 11.61 -10.87
CA GLY A 286 -13.85 12.99 -10.50
C GLY A 286 -14.10 13.34 -9.03
N VAL A 287 -14.32 12.35 -8.18
CA VAL A 287 -14.68 12.55 -6.77
C VAL A 287 -13.74 11.86 -5.81
N SER A 288 -13.55 12.45 -4.63
CA SER A 288 -12.75 11.86 -3.56
C SER A 288 -13.64 11.40 -2.40
N PRO A 289 -14.38 10.29 -2.50
CA PRO A 289 -15.13 9.75 -1.36
C PRO A 289 -14.18 9.37 -0.23
N VAL A 290 -14.55 9.83 0.97
CA VAL A 290 -13.80 9.54 2.18
C VAL A 290 -14.64 8.56 3.01
N LEU A 291 -14.20 7.32 3.02
CA LEU A 291 -14.64 6.33 3.98
C LEU A 291 -13.87 6.57 5.28
N TYR A 292 -14.44 7.41 6.14
CA TYR A 292 -13.95 7.56 7.50
C TYR A 292 -14.41 6.37 8.34
N VAL A 293 -13.46 5.66 8.93
CA VAL A 293 -13.67 4.55 9.84
C VAL A 293 -13.36 5.04 11.26
N PRO A 294 -14.37 5.39 12.07
CA PRO A 294 -14.11 5.87 13.43
C PRO A 294 -13.80 4.72 14.39
N TRP A 295 -12.98 5.03 15.38
CA TRP A 295 -12.62 4.22 16.56
C TRP A 295 -13.80 3.60 17.34
N MET A 296 -15.03 4.10 17.20
CA MET A 296 -16.12 3.80 18.14
C MET A 296 -16.99 2.58 17.80
N ALA A 297 -16.67 1.80 16.76
CA ALA A 297 -17.28 0.48 16.62
C ALA A 297 -16.59 -0.46 17.64
N ARG A 298 -17.19 -0.64 18.81
CA ARG A 298 -16.69 -1.56 19.85
C ARG A 298 -16.45 -2.99 19.32
N ASP A 299 -17.06 -3.32 18.18
CA ASP A 299 -17.07 -4.63 17.53
C ASP A 299 -16.32 -4.65 16.16
N GLY A 300 -15.58 -3.59 15.82
CA GLY A 300 -14.88 -3.46 14.53
C GLY A 300 -15.79 -3.02 13.36
N VAL A 301 -15.20 -2.76 12.19
CA VAL A 301 -15.94 -2.48 10.95
C VAL A 301 -15.62 -3.55 9.90
N ARG A 302 -16.62 -3.95 9.13
CA ARG A 302 -16.41 -4.75 7.91
C ARG A 302 -16.54 -3.85 6.69
N ILE A 303 -15.49 -3.76 5.89
CA ILE A 303 -15.49 -2.97 4.65
C ILE A 303 -15.44 -3.92 3.46
N VAL A 304 -16.44 -3.84 2.59
CA VAL A 304 -16.55 -4.63 1.36
C VAL A 304 -16.57 -3.68 0.16
N VAL A 305 -15.55 -3.77 -0.69
CA VAL A 305 -15.46 -3.02 -1.94
C VAL A 305 -15.53 -4.02 -3.08
N GLN A 306 -16.63 -4.04 -3.82
CA GLN A 306 -16.87 -5.04 -4.87
C GLN A 306 -17.06 -4.36 -6.22
N ASN A 307 -16.25 -4.74 -7.22
CA ASN A 307 -16.35 -4.24 -8.59
C ASN A 307 -16.43 -2.69 -8.63
N VAL A 308 -15.47 -2.02 -8.01
CA VAL A 308 -15.41 -0.55 -7.94
C VAL A 308 -14.36 -0.01 -8.91
N SER A 309 -14.70 1.05 -9.64
CA SER A 309 -13.80 1.74 -10.56
C SER A 309 -13.58 3.18 -10.09
N LEU A 310 -12.31 3.60 -10.09
CA LEU A 310 -11.88 4.95 -9.70
C LEU A 310 -11.30 5.67 -10.92
N LEU A 311 -12.03 6.66 -11.42
CA LEU A 311 -11.74 7.36 -12.68
C LEU A 311 -11.52 8.86 -12.46
N ASN A 312 -10.75 9.47 -13.36
CA ASN A 312 -10.61 10.93 -13.51
C ASN A 312 -10.24 11.66 -12.21
N GLY A 313 -9.25 11.18 -11.47
CA GLY A 313 -8.86 11.76 -10.20
C GLY A 313 -9.64 11.24 -8.99
N ALA A 314 -10.51 10.23 -9.18
CA ALA A 314 -11.30 9.72 -8.08
C ALA A 314 -10.46 9.01 -7.03
N VAL A 315 -10.74 9.28 -5.76
CA VAL A 315 -9.98 8.73 -4.62
C VAL A 315 -10.92 8.04 -3.64
N LEU A 316 -10.79 6.72 -3.49
CA LEU A 316 -11.39 6.03 -2.36
C LEU A 316 -10.39 6.06 -1.20
N TYR A 317 -10.71 6.90 -0.21
CA TYR A 317 -9.87 7.05 0.96
C TYR A 317 -10.50 6.32 2.14
N VAL A 318 -9.87 5.24 2.59
CA VAL A 318 -10.26 4.51 3.79
C VAL A 318 -9.34 4.97 4.92
N MET A 319 -9.88 5.80 5.80
CA MET A 319 -9.12 6.44 6.87
C MET A 319 -9.49 5.89 8.23
N GLY A 320 -8.50 5.63 9.07
CA GLY A 320 -8.70 5.48 10.50
C GLY A 320 -8.84 6.82 11.25
N GLY A 321 -9.79 6.89 12.19
CA GLY A 321 -9.82 7.85 13.29
C GLY A 321 -8.53 7.89 14.13
N GLY A 322 -8.17 9.11 14.50
CA GLY A 322 -6.94 9.48 15.21
C GLY A 322 -7.09 9.67 16.71
#